data_AF-A0A9C9BTR9-F1
#
_entry.id   AF-A0A9C9BTR9-F1
#
_cell.length_a   1.000
_cell.length_b   1.000
_cell.length_c   1.000
_cell.angle_alpha   90.00
_cell.angle_beta   90.00
_cell.angle_gamma   90.00
#
_symmetry.space_group_name_H-M   'P 1'
#
loop_
_entity.id
_entity.type
_entity.pdbx_description
1 polymer ?
#
loop_
_entity_poly.entity_id
_entity_poly.type
_entity_poly.pdbx_seq_one_letter_code
_entity_poly.pdbx_strand_id
1 'polypeptide(L)'
;SVNKATVRCVPSLFARNERLVTVFETQVGPMALIMVGALCVSGIETVWDGGIPRPPATDVQNKVYGESGPVISFQKGDEIGRFNMGSTVILLFGVDQIQWAETVQFETKVQMGQLLAQKK
;
A
#
# COMPACT_ATOMS: atom_id res chain seq x y z
N SER A 1 -5.07 2.70 16.43
CA SER A 1 -5.95 3.09 15.32
C SER A 1 -5.18 4.03 14.41
N VAL A 2 -5.46 4.06 13.10
CA VAL A 2 -4.87 5.03 12.17
C VAL A 2 -5.94 6.09 11.90
N ASN A 3 -5.95 7.15 12.70
CA ASN A 3 -6.85 8.29 12.54
C ASN A 3 -6.08 9.60 12.71
N LYS A 4 -6.69 10.73 12.33
CA LYS A 4 -6.04 12.06 12.34
C LYS A 4 -5.40 12.41 13.68
N ALA A 5 -6.09 12.11 14.79
CA ALA A 5 -5.58 12.41 16.13
C ALA A 5 -4.36 11.56 16.47
N THR A 6 -4.42 10.25 16.21
CA THR A 6 -3.31 9.33 16.49
C THR A 6 -2.10 9.62 15.61
N VAL A 7 -2.30 9.94 14.33
CA VAL A 7 -1.21 10.29 13.39
C VAL A 7 -0.43 11.51 13.86
N ARG A 8 -1.10 12.50 14.47
CA ARG A 8 -0.44 13.72 14.96
C ARG A 8 0.35 13.51 16.26
N CYS A 9 -0.10 12.60 17.12
CA CYS A 9 0.45 12.45 18.46
C CYS A 9 1.41 11.27 18.62
N VAL A 10 1.36 10.28 17.73
CA VAL A 10 2.21 9.09 17.84
C VAL A 10 3.37 9.19 16.86
N PRO A 11 4.59 9.45 17.34
CA PRO A 11 5.76 9.51 16.48
C PRO A 11 5.98 8.16 15.80
N SER A 12 6.33 8.23 14.52
CA SER A 12 6.62 7.06 13.68
C SER A 12 5.49 6.04 13.61
N LEU A 13 4.23 6.46 13.77
CA LEU A 13 3.04 5.57 13.79
C LEU A 13 3.06 4.55 12.64
N PHE A 14 3.26 5.02 11.40
CA PHE A 14 3.24 4.15 10.21
C PHE A 14 4.44 3.18 10.15
N ALA A 15 5.57 3.56 10.74
CA ALA A 15 6.75 2.70 10.81
C ALA A 15 6.70 1.70 11.98
N ARG A 16 5.90 1.99 13.01
CA ARG A 16 5.69 1.13 14.18
C ARG A 16 4.57 0.12 14.00
N ASN A 17 3.55 0.47 13.21
CA ASN A 17 2.46 -0.45 12.92
C ASN A 17 2.92 -1.59 12.01
N GLU A 18 2.23 -2.72 12.13
CA GLU A 18 2.30 -3.82 11.16
C GLU A 18 1.98 -3.28 9.77
N ARG A 19 2.80 -3.68 8.79
CA ARG A 19 2.67 -3.23 7.42
C ARG A 19 3.18 -4.28 6.45
N LEU A 20 2.58 -4.29 5.27
CA LEU A 20 3.05 -5.02 4.11
C LEU A 20 3.54 -4.01 3.06
N VAL A 21 4.78 -4.15 2.63
CA VAL A 21 5.40 -3.32 1.59
C VAL A 21 5.51 -4.17 0.33
N THR A 22 4.85 -3.74 -0.75
CA THR A 22 4.96 -4.38 -2.06
C THR A 22 5.55 -3.38 -3.04
N VAL A 23 6.67 -3.74 -3.67
CA VAL A 23 7.33 -2.93 -4.69
C VAL A 23 7.04 -3.53 -6.05
N PHE A 24 6.48 -2.71 -6.94
CA PHE A 24 6.12 -3.08 -8.29
C PHE A 24 7.01 -2.37 -9.29
N GLU A 25 7.38 -3.10 -10.34
CA GLU A 25 7.81 -2.49 -11.59
C GLU A 25 6.58 -2.10 -12.39
N THR A 26 6.52 -0.85 -12.85
CA THR A 26 5.38 -0.33 -13.60
C THR A 26 5.85 0.43 -14.83
N GLN A 27 4.93 0.78 -15.73
CA GLN A 27 5.22 1.61 -16.92
C GLN A 27 5.69 3.04 -16.58
N VAL A 28 5.49 3.48 -15.34
CA VAL A 28 5.97 4.75 -14.80
C VAL A 28 7.20 4.54 -13.90
N GLY A 29 7.88 3.40 -13.99
CA GLY A 29 9.01 3.05 -13.12
C GLY A 29 8.59 2.39 -11.80
N PRO A 30 9.48 2.34 -10.79
CA PRO A 30 9.20 1.65 -9.54
C PRO A 30 8.10 2.35 -8.73
N MET A 31 7.16 1.57 -8.19
CA MET A 31 6.11 2.03 -7.30
C MET A 31 6.03 1.13 -6.07
N ALA A 32 6.03 1.71 -4.87
CA ALA A 32 5.74 0.98 -3.65
C ALA A 32 4.30 1.21 -3.21
N LEU A 33 3.56 0.12 -2.98
CA LEU A 33 2.27 0.11 -2.31
C LEU A 33 2.48 -0.44 -0.90
N ILE A 34 2.16 0.37 0.10
CA ILE A 34 2.38 0.03 1.50
C ILE A 34 1.02 -0.02 2.20
N MET A 35 0.62 -1.22 2.57
CA MET A 35 -0.57 -1.46 3.36
C MET A 35 -0.20 -1.40 4.84
N VAL A 36 -0.75 -0.43 5.60
CA VAL A 36 -0.45 -0.27 7.03
C VAL A 36 -1.70 -0.59 7.84
N GLY A 37 -1.58 -1.59 8.70
CA GLY A 37 -2.62 -1.98 9.64
C GLY A 37 -2.80 -0.95 10.75
N ALA A 38 -3.93 -1.05 11.45
CA ALA A 38 -4.20 -0.32 12.68
C ALA A 38 -4.42 -1.30 13.85
N LEU A 39 -4.59 -0.75 15.05
CA LEU A 39 -5.02 -1.54 16.21
C LEU A 39 -6.33 -2.26 15.89
N CYS A 40 -6.39 -3.56 16.20
CA CYS A 40 -7.51 -4.47 15.96
C CYS A 40 -7.80 -4.81 14.48
N VAL A 41 -6.89 -4.53 13.55
CA VAL A 41 -7.06 -5.01 12.17
C VAL A 41 -6.88 -6.52 12.14
N SER A 42 -7.88 -7.24 11.63
CA SER A 42 -7.85 -8.70 11.43
C SER A 42 -6.96 -9.08 10.23
N GLY A 43 -5.74 -8.54 10.20
CA GLY A 43 -4.68 -8.77 9.23
C GLY A 43 -4.81 -8.04 7.88
N ILE A 44 -3.75 -8.18 7.08
CA ILE A 44 -3.63 -7.71 5.70
C ILE A 44 -3.75 -8.93 4.78
N GLU A 45 -4.64 -8.85 3.80
CA GLU A 45 -4.86 -9.90 2.80
C GLU A 45 -4.38 -9.46 1.42
N THR A 46 -3.75 -10.38 0.71
CA THR A 46 -3.26 -10.18 -0.66
C THR A 46 -3.78 -11.30 -1.55
N VAL A 47 -4.13 -10.95 -2.79
CA VAL A 47 -4.76 -11.92 -3.71
C VAL A 47 -3.82 -13.08 -4.06
N TRP A 48 -2.51 -12.86 -4.01
CA TRP A 48 -1.50 -13.88 -4.34
C TRP A 48 -1.09 -14.78 -3.19
N ASP A 49 -1.48 -14.48 -1.96
CA ASP A 49 -1.31 -15.38 -0.81
C ASP A 49 -2.64 -16.05 -0.42
N GLY A 50 -3.53 -16.21 -1.41
CA GLY A 50 -4.80 -16.91 -1.25
C GLY A 50 -5.89 -16.12 -0.54
N GLY A 51 -5.71 -14.80 -0.33
CA GLY A 51 -6.71 -13.96 0.34
C GLY A 51 -6.90 -14.33 1.82
N ILE A 52 -5.87 -14.90 2.46
CA ILE A 52 -5.88 -15.23 3.89
C ILE A 52 -5.10 -14.15 4.63
N PRO A 53 -5.59 -13.65 5.78
CA PRO A 53 -4.85 -12.69 6.59
C PRO A 53 -3.48 -13.26 6.96
N ARG A 54 -2.42 -12.50 6.69
CA ARG A 54 -1.09 -12.89 7.16
C ARG A 54 -1.09 -12.86 8.70
N PRO A 55 -0.52 -13.89 9.36
CA PRO A 55 -0.33 -13.84 10.81
C PRO A 55 0.67 -12.72 11.15
N PRO A 56 0.55 -12.10 12.34
CA PRO A 56 1.51 -11.10 12.79
C PRO A 56 2.93 -11.68 12.74
N ALA A 57 3.81 -11.01 12.00
CA ALA A 57 5.21 -11.42 11.90
C ALA A 57 6.01 -10.87 13.09
N THR A 58 6.85 -11.71 13.70
CA THR A 58 7.82 -11.28 14.73
C THR A 58 9.06 -10.62 14.12
N ASP A 59 9.39 -10.99 12.88
CA ASP A 59 10.56 -10.55 12.15
C ASP A 59 10.20 -10.08 10.74
N VAL A 60 11.09 -9.29 10.13
CA VAL A 60 10.91 -8.81 8.75
C VAL A 60 11.04 -9.99 7.79
N GLN A 61 9.99 -10.23 7.00
CA GLN A 61 9.99 -11.24 5.95
C GLN A 61 10.09 -10.58 4.58
N ASN A 62 11.04 -11.02 3.76
CA ASN A 62 11.24 -10.55 2.39
C ASN A 62 10.93 -11.69 1.42
N LYS A 63 10.13 -11.39 0.40
CA LYS A 63 9.83 -12.34 -0.68
C LYS A 63 10.02 -11.64 -2.02
N VAL A 64 10.80 -12.27 -2.89
CA VAL A 64 11.08 -11.78 -4.24
C VAL A 64 10.22 -12.55 -5.23
N TYR A 65 9.62 -11.82 -6.16
CA TYR A 65 8.76 -12.32 -7.24
C TYR A 65 9.39 -11.90 -8.57
N GLY A 66 9.23 -12.71 -9.63
CA GLY A 66 9.88 -12.45 -10.92
C GLY A 66 11.13 -13.29 -11.14
N GLU A 67 12.31 -12.67 -11.27
CA GLU A 67 13.54 -13.25 -11.85
C GLU A 67 13.90 -14.67 -11.41
N SER A 68 13.65 -15.02 -10.14
CA SER A 68 13.93 -16.35 -9.58
C SER A 68 12.73 -16.98 -8.87
N GLY A 69 11.52 -16.43 -9.04
CA GLY A 69 10.32 -16.79 -8.29
C GLY A 69 9.06 -16.83 -9.15
N PRO A 70 7.88 -17.03 -8.55
CA PRO A 70 6.62 -16.94 -9.28
C PRO A 70 6.44 -15.52 -9.80
N VAL A 71 6.06 -15.41 -11.07
CA VAL A 71 5.73 -14.12 -11.71
C VAL A 71 4.31 -13.75 -11.30
N ILE A 72 4.16 -12.56 -10.72
CA ILE A 72 2.86 -11.98 -10.37
C ILE A 72 2.77 -10.64 -11.10
N SER A 73 1.68 -10.43 -11.83
CA SER A 73 1.44 -9.20 -12.58
C SER A 73 -0.02 -8.79 -12.44
N PHE A 74 -0.26 -7.48 -12.49
CA PHE A 74 -1.57 -6.88 -12.31
C PHE A 74 -1.81 -5.84 -13.40
N GLN A 75 -3.04 -5.76 -13.87
CA GLN A 75 -3.53 -4.69 -14.71
C GLN A 75 -4.01 -3.51 -13.85
N LYS A 76 -4.11 -2.34 -14.47
CA LYS A 76 -4.66 -1.16 -13.80
C LYS A 76 -6.11 -1.44 -13.39
N GLY A 77 -6.39 -1.35 -12.10
CA GLY A 77 -7.72 -1.56 -11.52
C GLY A 77 -7.91 -2.94 -10.92
N ASP A 78 -6.95 -3.85 -11.08
CA ASP A 78 -7.00 -5.16 -10.42
C ASP A 78 -6.91 -5.02 -8.90
N GLU A 79 -7.56 -5.95 -8.21
CA GLU A 79 -7.45 -6.07 -6.75
C GLU A 79 -6.07 -6.62 -6.37
N ILE A 80 -5.36 -5.87 -5.53
CA ILE A 80 -4.05 -6.27 -4.97
C ILE A 80 -4.25 -6.95 -3.61
N GLY A 81 -5.14 -6.40 -2.81
CA GLY A 81 -5.37 -6.84 -1.44
C GLY A 81 -6.36 -5.94 -0.73
N ARG A 82 -6.71 -6.34 0.49
CA ARG A 82 -7.72 -5.68 1.30
C ARG A 82 -7.38 -5.71 2.77
N PHE A 83 -8.09 -4.88 3.52
CA PHE A 83 -8.05 -4.85 4.96
C PHE A 83 -9.40 -5.28 5.52
N ASN A 84 -9.36 -6.01 6.63
CA ASN A 84 -10.57 -6.46 7.31
C ASN A 84 -11.14 -5.41 8.29
N MET A 85 -10.33 -4.43 8.73
CA MET A 85 -10.78 -3.29 9.54
C MET A 85 -9.82 -2.10 9.40
N GLY A 86 -10.25 -0.91 9.84
CA GLY A 86 -9.64 0.41 9.59
C GLY A 86 -8.11 0.44 9.41
N SER A 87 -7.66 1.05 8.31
CA SER A 87 -6.30 0.93 7.80
C SER A 87 -5.86 2.18 7.02
N THR A 88 -4.65 2.15 6.47
CA THR A 88 -4.22 3.14 5.48
C THR A 88 -3.34 2.51 4.40
N VAL A 89 -3.36 3.11 3.22
CA VAL A 89 -2.44 2.79 2.12
C VAL A 89 -1.55 3.99 1.89
N ILE A 90 -0.25 3.75 1.76
CA ILE A 90 0.74 4.74 1.33
C ILE A 90 1.24 4.30 -0.04
N LEU A 91 1.18 5.20 -1.01
CA LEU A 91 1.75 4.99 -2.35
C LEU A 91 2.99 5.85 -2.49
N LEU A 92 4.10 5.23 -2.88
CA LEU A 92 5.34 5.90 -3.23
C LEU A 92 5.68 5.59 -4.68
N PHE A 93 6.20 6.58 -5.38
CA PHE A 93 6.63 6.45 -6.77
C PHE A 93 8.10 6.86 -6.86
N GLY A 94 8.80 6.33 -7.86
CA GLY A 94 10.16 6.78 -8.19
C GLY A 94 10.24 8.31 -8.33
N VAL A 95 11.40 8.86 -7.99
CA VAL A 95 11.66 10.30 -8.11
C VAL A 95 11.37 10.76 -9.54
N ASP A 96 10.62 11.85 -9.67
CA ASP A 96 10.24 12.47 -10.95
C ASP A 96 9.52 11.58 -11.98
N GLN A 97 8.87 10.50 -11.52
CA GLN A 97 8.10 9.62 -12.42
C GLN A 97 6.66 10.07 -12.67
N ILE A 98 6.08 10.80 -11.71
CA ILE A 98 4.66 11.18 -11.75
C ILE A 98 4.44 12.65 -11.42
N GLN A 99 3.34 13.19 -11.95
CA GLN A 99 2.78 14.48 -11.59
C GLN A 99 1.42 14.26 -10.95
N TRP A 100 1.28 14.65 -9.69
CA TRP A 100 0.00 14.59 -8.97
C TRP A 100 -1.04 15.50 -9.63
N ALA A 101 -2.28 15.03 -9.71
CA ALA A 101 -3.38 15.85 -10.19
C ALA A 101 -3.66 16.98 -9.18
N GLU A 102 -3.92 18.19 -9.66
CA GLU A 102 -4.20 19.35 -8.80
C GLU A 102 -5.43 19.16 -7.89
N THR A 103 -6.32 18.26 -8.28
CA THR A 103 -7.52 17.87 -7.52
C THR A 103 -7.19 17.01 -6.29
N VAL A 104 -6.01 16.40 -6.23
CA VAL A 104 -5.54 15.62 -5.08
C VAL A 104 -4.80 16.53 -4.12
N GLN A 105 -5.53 16.98 -3.10
CA GLN A 105 -5.01 17.80 -2.02
C GLN A 105 -5.17 17.08 -0.69
N PHE A 106 -4.59 17.65 0.36
CA PHE A 106 -4.73 17.14 1.71
C PHE A 106 -6.23 17.06 2.09
N GLU A 107 -6.64 15.91 2.63
CA GLU A 107 -8.03 15.57 3.01
C GLU A 107 -9.03 15.41 1.85
N THR A 108 -8.59 15.44 0.60
CA THR A 108 -9.45 15.09 -0.54
C THR A 108 -9.93 13.64 -0.40
N LYS A 109 -11.25 13.43 -0.41
CA LYS A 109 -11.84 12.09 -0.54
C LYS A 109 -11.56 11.58 -1.95
N VAL A 110 -11.01 10.36 -2.04
CA VAL A 110 -10.72 9.70 -3.32
C VAL A 110 -11.81 8.68 -3.66
N GLN A 111 -12.11 8.53 -4.95
CA GLN A 111 -13.02 7.50 -5.47
C GLN A 111 -12.27 6.51 -6.38
N MET A 112 -12.78 5.29 -6.48
CA MET A 112 -12.25 4.31 -7.45
C MET A 112 -12.38 4.88 -8.87
N GLY A 113 -11.30 4.78 -9.66
CA GLY A 113 -11.22 5.34 -11.01
C GLY A 113 -10.88 6.83 -11.06
N GLN A 114 -10.85 7.56 -9.94
CA GLN A 114 -10.41 8.95 -9.92
C GLN A 114 -8.94 9.06 -10.34
N LEU A 115 -8.64 10.04 -11.19
CA LEU A 115 -7.28 10.39 -11.54
C LEU A 115 -6.55 10.92 -10.31
N LEU A 116 -5.50 10.23 -9.87
CA LEU A 116 -4.65 10.68 -8.78
C LEU A 116 -3.36 11.35 -9.27
N ALA A 117 -2.75 10.80 -10.31
CA ALA A 117 -1.53 11.30 -10.90
C ALA A 117 -1.44 10.88 -12.38
N GLN A 118 -0.61 11.60 -13.14
CA GLN A 118 -0.24 11.26 -14.51
C GLN A 118 1.27 10.97 -14.57
N LYS A 119 1.68 10.19 -15.57
CA LYS A 119 3.09 9.99 -15.87
C LYS A 119 3.72 11.32 -16.30
N LYS A 120 4.91 11.64 -15.78
CA LYS A 120 5.71 12.78 -16.26
C LYS A 120 6.37 12.46 -17.60
#